data_AF-V9VVQ5-F1
#
_entry.id   AF-V9VVQ5-F1
#
_cell.length_a   1.000
_cell.length_b   1.000
_cell.length_c   1.000
_cell.angle_alpha   90.00
_cell.angle_beta   90.00
_cell.angle_gamma   90.00
#
_symmetry.space_group_name_H-M   'P 1'
#
loop_
_entity.id
_entity.type
_entity.pdbx_description
1 polymer ?
#
loop_
_entity_poly.entity_id
_entity_poly.type
_entity_poly.pdbx_seq_one_letter_code
_entity_poly.pdbx_strand_id
1 'polypeptide(L)' 'MGGLRTLQSQHGGRVTTVLVQQGSEVRAGDPLVTFDRSRGLLQLEQLRVREAALRLELEMELEMN' A
#
# COMPACT_ATOMS: atom_id res chain seq x y z
N MET A 1 -22.16 23.68 -7.78
CA MET A 1 -22.70 23.17 -6.49
C MET A 1 -21.57 22.45 -5.76
N GLY A 2 -20.83 23.15 -4.89
CA GLY A 2 -19.84 22.52 -4.01
C GLY A 2 -20.57 21.90 -2.82
N GLY A 3 -20.84 20.59 -2.90
CA GLY A 3 -21.44 19.85 -1.79
C GLY A 3 -20.38 19.38 -0.79
N LEU A 4 -20.73 19.34 0.49
CA LEU A 4 -19.91 18.70 1.51
C LEU A 4 -19.74 17.21 1.16
N ARG A 5 -18.51 16.71 1.19
CA ARG A 5 -18.22 15.28 1.01
C ARG A 5 -17.32 14.79 2.13
N THR A 6 -17.64 13.64 2.67
CA THR A 6 -16.78 12.91 3.60
C THR A 6 -15.93 11.93 2.81
N LEU A 7 -14.62 11.96 3.00
CA LEU A 7 -13.69 11.00 2.41
C LEU A 7 -13.37 9.93 3.45
N GLN A 8 -13.38 8.67 3.02
CA GLN A 8 -12.99 7.52 3.83
C GLN A 8 -11.94 6.72 3.08
N SER A 9 -10.86 6.37 3.77
CA SER A 9 -9.85 5.46 3.23
C SER A 9 -10.41 4.03 3.19
N GLN A 10 -10.22 3.34 2.08
CA GLN A 10 -10.49 1.89 1.99
C GLN A 10 -9.46 1.06 2.77
N HIS A 11 -8.32 1.66 3.11
CA HIS A 11 -7.27 1.03 3.89
C HIS A 11 -7.34 1.54 5.34
N GLY A 12 -7.41 0.59 6.28
CA GLY A 12 -7.19 0.88 7.70
C GLY A 12 -5.71 1.05 8.02
N GLY A 13 -5.39 1.82 9.06
CA GLY A 13 -4.01 2.02 9.49
C GLY A 13 -3.85 3.26 10.37
N ARG A 14 -2.68 3.40 10.99
CA ARG A 14 -2.34 4.59 11.75
C ARG A 14 -1.93 5.71 10.79
N VAL A 15 -2.57 6.87 10.89
CA VAL A 15 -2.12 8.08 10.18
C VAL A 15 -0.78 8.52 10.77
N THR A 16 0.21 8.75 9.93
CA THR A 16 1.55 9.22 10.32
C THR A 16 1.74 10.71 10.06
N THR A 17 1.09 11.24 9.02
CA THR A 17 1.22 12.66 8.66
C THR A 17 -0.08 13.16 8.05
N VAL A 18 -0.46 14.38 8.40
CA VAL A 18 -1.50 15.15 7.73
C VAL A 18 -0.82 16.20 6.86
N LEU A 19 -1.15 16.21 5.56
CA LEU A 19 -0.47 17.02 4.54
C LEU A 19 -1.22 18.30 4.18
N VAL A 20 -2.36 18.54 4.83
CA VAL A 20 -3.26 19.66 4.55
C VAL A 20 -3.62 20.39 5.84
N GLN A 21 -4.06 21.63 5.69
CA GLN A 21 -4.60 22.43 6.79
C GLN A 21 -6.08 22.68 6.57
N GLN A 22 -6.77 23.11 7.63
CA GLN A 22 -8.16 23.51 7.51
C GLN A 22 -8.28 24.69 6.53
N GLY A 23 -9.21 24.59 5.58
CA GLY A 23 -9.42 25.61 4.55
C GLY A 23 -8.47 25.51 3.35
N SER A 24 -7.55 24.54 3.32
CA SER A 24 -6.74 24.28 2.13
C SER A 24 -7.59 23.91 0.93
N GLU A 25 -7.30 24.51 -0.22
CA GLU A 25 -7.83 24.07 -1.50
C GLU A 25 -7.06 22.83 -1.98
N VAL A 26 -7.78 21.77 -2.34
CA VAL A 26 -7.21 20.49 -2.78
C VAL A 26 -7.93 20.01 -4.03
N ARG A 27 -7.21 19.30 -4.89
CA ARG A 27 -7.73 18.71 -6.12
C ARG A 27 -7.85 17.19 -5.98
N ALA A 28 -8.64 16.59 -6.86
CA ALA A 28 -8.76 15.15 -6.91
C ALA A 28 -7.38 14.52 -7.20
N GLY A 29 -6.98 13.55 -6.38
CA GLY A 29 -5.67 12.91 -6.45
C GLY A 29 -4.65 13.50 -5.47
N ASP A 30 -4.90 14.68 -4.89
CA ASP A 30 -3.98 15.26 -3.92
C ASP A 30 -3.92 14.42 -2.64
N PRO A 31 -2.72 14.09 -2.13
CA PRO A 31 -2.58 13.32 -0.91
C PRO A 31 -2.92 14.18 0.30
N LEU A 32 -3.91 13.74 1.10
CA LEU A 32 -4.34 14.46 2.30
C LEU A 32 -3.63 13.97 3.56
N VAL A 33 -3.34 12.67 3.63
CA VAL A 33 -2.70 12.01 4.76
C VAL A 33 -1.76 10.90 4.28
N THR A 34 -0.79 10.55 5.11
CA THR A 34 0.01 9.33 4.96
C THR A 34 -0.33 8.34 6.07
N PHE A 35 -0.37 7.06 5.71
CA PHE A 35 -0.54 5.96 6.66
C PHE A 35 0.78 5.25 6.90
N ASP A 36 0.93 4.68 8.08
CA ASP A 36 1.97 3.72 8.38
C ASP A 36 1.79 2.48 7.50
N ARG A 37 2.77 2.23 6.62
CA ARG A 37 2.77 1.10 5.69
C ARG A 37 3.72 -0.03 6.09
N SER A 38 4.35 0.05 7.27
CA SER A 38 5.38 -0.90 7.71
C SER A 38 4.91 -2.36 7.60
N ARG A 39 3.71 -2.66 8.08
CA ARG A 39 3.12 -4.02 8.00
C ARG A 39 2.88 -4.47 6.56
N GLY A 40 2.33 -3.61 5.71
CA GLY A 40 2.05 -3.94 4.32
C GLY A 40 3.33 -4.17 3.52
N LEU A 41 4.36 -3.36 3.75
CA LEU A 41 5.68 -3.53 3.13
C LEU A 41 6.35 -4.82 3.57
N LEU A 42 6.31 -5.15 4.86
CA LEU A 42 6.85 -6.42 5.37
C LEU A 42 6.17 -7.63 4.72
N GLN A 43 4.85 -7.60 4.59
CA GLN A 43 4.10 -8.68 3.94
C GLN A 43 4.46 -8.83 2.46
N LEU A 44 4.63 -7.73 1.74
CA LEU A 44 5.06 -7.76 0.34
C LEU A 44 6.46 -8.37 0.19
N GLU A 45 7.40 -8.02 1.07
CA GLU A 45 8.74 -8.62 1.08
C GLU A 45 8.69 -10.13 1.35
N GLN A 46 7.89 -10.57 2.33
CA GLN A 46 7.69 -11.99 2.60
C GLN A 46 7.13 -12.75 1.39
N LEU A 47 6.17 -12.15 0.67
CA LEU A 47 5.60 -12.74 -0.54
C LEU A 47 6.64 -12.86 -1.66
N ARG A 48 7.48 -11.85 -1.85
CA ARG A 48 8.57 -11.87 -2.86
C ARG A 48 9.60 -12.96 -2.57
N VAL A 49 10.01 -13.10 -1.31
CA VAL A 49 10.93 -14.16 -0.90
C VAL A 49 10.33 -15.53 -1.16
N ARG A 50 9.05 -15.72 -0.80
CA ARG A 50 8.35 -16.99 -1.02
C ARG A 50 8.20 -17.32 -2.51
N GLU A 51 7.87 -16.34 -3.33
CA GLU A 51 7.79 -16.50 -4.78
C GLU A 51 9.13 -16.94 -5.37
N ALA A 52 10.23 -16.28 -4.97
CA ALA A 52 11.57 -16.62 -5.45
C ALA A 52 11.98 -18.05 -5.07
N ALA A 53 11.67 -18.48 -3.84
CA ALA A 53 11.95 -19.85 -3.40
C ALA A 53 11.19 -20.89 -4.23
N LEU A 54 9.89 -20.66 -4.48
CA LEU A 54 9.06 -21.58 -5.27
C LEU A 54 9.53 -21.66 -6.73
N ARG A 55 9.98 -20.55 -7.30
CA ARG A 55 10.52 -20.54 -8.66
C ARG A 55 11.78 -21.41 -8.78
N LEU A 56 12.68 -21.32 -7.80
CA LEU A 56 13.87 -22.16 -7.75
C LEU A 56 13.51 -23.64 -7.60
N GLU A 57 12.55 -23.96 -6.73
CA GLU A 57 12.09 -25.33 -6.54
C GLU A 57 11.54 -25.94 -7.84
N LEU A 58 10.71 -25.18 -8.56
CA LEU A 58 10.17 -25.59 -9.86
C LEU A 58 11.29 -25.78 -10.91
N GLU A 59 12.27 -24.89 -10.94
CA GLU A 59 13.41 -25.00 -11.86
C GLU A 59 14.22 -26.27 -11.60
N MET A 60 14.53 -26.58 -10.34
CA MET A 60 15.22 -27.82 -9.97
C MET A 60 14.40 -29.07 -10.34
N GLU A 61 13.08 -29.05 -10.14
CA GLU A 61 12.21 -30.18 -10.45
C GLU A 61 12.14 -30.43 -11.97
N LEU A 62 12.18 -29.38 -12.78
CA LEU A 62 12.23 -29.47 -14.24
C LEU A 62 13.59 -29.96 -14.75
N GLU A 63 14.70 -29.62 -14.09
CA GLU A 63 16.03 -30.14 -14.46
C GLU A 63 16.22 -31.61 -14.09
N MET A 64 15.46 -32.14 -13.14
CA MET A 64 15.57 -33.52 -12.64
C MET A 64 14.71 -34.56 -13.39
N ASN A 65 13.84 -34.13 -14.32
CA ASN A 65 12.94 -34.99 -15.12
C ASN A 65 13.36 -35.02 -16.60
#